data_AF-A0A8T6P091-F1
#
_entry.id   AF-A0A8T6P091-F1
#
_cell.length_a   1.000
_cell.length_b   1.000
_cell.length_c   1.000
_cell.angle_alpha   90.00
_cell.angle_beta   90.00
_cell.angle_gamma   90.00
#
_symmetry.space_group_name_H-M   'P 1'
#
loop_
_entity.id
_entity.type
_entity.pdbx_description
1 polymer ?
#
loop_
_entity_poly.entity_id
_entity_poly.type
_entity_poly.pdbx_seq_one_letter_code
_entity_poly.pdbx_strand_id
1 'polypeptide(L)'
;MDWQQVTKGGLIMLGKTWYVYVGSSWVGTVDPVGNSGDWIEANFHEGDHWGNFAPWFTRAFDAYHAGDDGTWDDVYGQLATMGIVLEAEDGERYENPTLLINGGSAWIAT
;
A
#
# COMPACT_ATOMS: atom_id res chain seq x y z
N MET A 1 -0.49 -17.10 -19.05
CA MET A 1 0.32 -15.89 -18.81
C MET A 1 1.12 -16.19 -17.57
N ASP A 2 2.44 -16.35 -17.70
CA ASP A 2 3.32 -16.49 -16.55
C ASP A 2 3.48 -15.11 -15.92
N TRP A 3 2.80 -14.88 -14.80
CA TRP A 3 3.05 -13.72 -13.96
C TRP A 3 4.43 -13.93 -13.33
N GLN A 4 5.46 -13.29 -13.87
CA GLN A 4 6.78 -13.30 -13.26
C GLN A 4 6.65 -12.77 -11.84
N GLN A 5 7.07 -13.55 -10.84
CA GLN A 5 7.04 -13.16 -9.44
C GLN A 5 7.75 -11.82 -9.27
N VAL A 6 7.05 -10.83 -8.72
CA VAL A 6 7.65 -9.53 -8.38
C VAL A 6 8.08 -9.59 -6.93
N THR A 7 9.38 -9.39 -6.71
CA THR A 7 9.98 -9.45 -5.38
C THR A 7 10.38 -8.09 -4.87
N LYS A 8 9.98 -7.75 -3.64
CA LYS A 8 10.49 -6.60 -2.88
C LYS A 8 11.28 -7.09 -1.67
N GLY A 9 12.58 -6.82 -1.61
CA GLY A 9 13.41 -7.24 -0.47
C GLY A 9 13.38 -8.75 -0.18
N GLY A 10 13.03 -9.59 -1.18
CA GLY A 10 12.85 -11.03 -1.03
C GLY A 10 11.41 -11.51 -0.79
N LEU A 11 10.44 -10.60 -0.58
CA LEU A 11 9.01 -10.91 -0.44
C LEU A 11 8.36 -11.10 -1.81
N ILE A 12 7.63 -12.19 -2.00
CA ILE A 12 6.84 -12.45 -3.22
C ILE A 12 5.46 -11.84 -3.02
N MET A 13 5.21 -10.70 -3.67
CA MET A 13 3.95 -9.96 -3.49
C MET A 13 2.83 -10.50 -4.38
N LEU A 14 3.14 -10.87 -5.62
CA LEU A 14 2.15 -11.38 -6.58
C LEU A 14 1.63 -12.76 -6.19
N GLY A 15 0.36 -13.01 -6.53
CA GLY A 15 -0.31 -14.29 -6.25
C GLY A 15 -0.74 -14.48 -4.80
N LYS A 16 -0.69 -13.40 -3.99
CA LYS A 16 -1.17 -13.35 -2.62
C LYS A 16 -2.09 -12.16 -2.43
N THR A 17 -3.06 -12.31 -1.54
CA THR A 17 -3.85 -11.21 -1.02
C THR A 17 -3.16 -10.63 0.20
N TRP A 18 -3.08 -9.30 0.28
CA TRP A 18 -2.45 -8.59 1.38
C TRP A 18 -3.46 -7.67 2.08
N TYR A 19 -3.46 -7.71 3.40
CA TYR A 19 -4.29 -6.86 4.24
C TYR A 19 -3.50 -5.64 4.69
N VAL A 20 -4.05 -4.46 4.46
CA VAL A 20 -3.51 -3.18 4.89
C VAL A 20 -4.02 -2.90 6.31
N TYR A 21 -3.09 -2.69 7.23
CA TYR A 21 -3.37 -2.25 8.59
C TYR A 21 -2.71 -0.91 8.87
N VAL A 22 -3.34 -0.11 9.73
CA VAL A 22 -2.72 1.03 10.40
C VAL A 22 -2.88 0.82 11.90
N GLY A 23 -1.76 0.58 12.59
CA GLY A 23 -1.77 0.04 13.95
C GLY A 23 -2.46 -1.33 13.96
N SER A 24 -3.55 -1.47 14.72
CA SER A 24 -4.40 -2.68 14.74
C SER A 24 -5.68 -2.54 13.90
N SER A 25 -5.84 -1.44 13.16
CA SER A 25 -7.07 -1.16 12.41
C SER A 25 -6.93 -1.70 10.99
N TRP A 26 -7.82 -2.61 10.59
CA TRP A 26 -7.87 -3.10 9.22
C TRP A 26 -8.44 -2.02 8.29
N VAL A 27 -7.62 -1.57 7.35
CA VAL A 27 -7.92 -0.47 6.43
C VAL A 27 -8.48 -0.98 5.11
N GLY A 28 -8.06 -2.17 4.68
CA GLY A 28 -8.55 -2.79 3.46
C GLY A 28 -7.64 -3.88 2.97
N THR A 29 -7.87 -4.30 1.74
CA THR A 29 -7.17 -5.40 1.09
C THR A 29 -6.59 -4.92 -0.23
N VAL A 30 -5.35 -5.31 -0.51
CA VAL A 30 -4.71 -5.11 -1.81
C VAL A 30 -4.45 -6.45 -2.47
N ASP A 31 -4.82 -6.54 -3.73
CA ASP A 31 -4.59 -7.71 -4.59
C ASP A 31 -3.64 -7.30 -5.73
N PRO A 32 -2.33 -7.56 -5.60
CA PRO A 32 -1.33 -7.26 -6.61
C PRO A 32 -1.64 -7.90 -7.96
N VAL A 33 -1.71 -7.07 -9.01
CA VAL A 33 -2.05 -7.47 -10.38
C VAL A 33 -0.88 -7.36 -11.35
N GLY A 34 0.17 -6.62 -11.01
CA GLY A 34 1.29 -6.41 -11.92
C GLY A 34 2.40 -5.55 -11.31
N ASN A 35 3.37 -5.21 -12.15
CA ASN A 35 4.44 -4.28 -11.83
C ASN A 35 4.61 -3.28 -12.98
N SER A 36 4.79 -2.02 -12.61
CA SER A 36 5.11 -0.91 -13.49
C SER A 36 6.29 -0.11 -12.91
N GLY A 37 7.49 -0.41 -13.39
CA GLY A 37 8.72 0.25 -12.95
C GLY A 37 9.05 -0.05 -11.48
N ASP A 38 9.02 0.98 -10.64
CA ASP A 38 9.31 0.91 -9.21
C ASP A 38 8.06 0.60 -8.35
N TRP A 39 6.94 0.24 -8.99
CA TRP A 39 5.65 0.04 -8.32
C TRP A 39 5.02 -1.30 -8.66
N ILE A 40 4.48 -1.95 -7.65
CA ILE A 40 3.54 -3.07 -7.79
C ILE A 40 2.15 -2.48 -7.84
N GLU A 41 1.46 -2.70 -8.96
CA GLU A 41 0.06 -2.28 -9.14
C GLU A 41 -0.86 -3.31 -8.48
N ALA A 42 -1.88 -2.85 -7.78
CA ALA A 42 -2.84 -3.68 -7.08
C ALA A 42 -4.26 -3.11 -7.17
N ASN A 43 -5.25 -4.00 -7.14
CA ASN A 43 -6.62 -3.59 -6.82
C ASN A 43 -6.72 -3.33 -5.32
N PHE A 44 -7.55 -2.36 -4.92
CA PHE A 44 -7.84 -2.06 -3.52
C PHE A 44 -9.32 -2.26 -3.21
N HIS A 45 -9.57 -2.93 -2.10
CA HIS A 45 -10.90 -3.12 -1.53
C HIS A 45 -10.93 -2.51 -0.13
N GLU A 46 -11.83 -1.56 0.08
CA GLU A 46 -11.98 -0.84 1.35
C GLU A 46 -12.36 -1.80 2.48
N GLY A 47 -11.70 -1.65 3.63
CA GLY A 47 -12.02 -2.37 4.87
C GLY A 47 -12.77 -1.51 5.88
N ASP A 48 -13.05 -2.08 7.05
CA ASP A 48 -13.91 -1.48 8.07
C ASP A 48 -13.46 -0.09 8.54
N HIS A 49 -12.15 0.16 8.59
CA HIS A 49 -11.60 1.43 9.03
C HIS A 49 -11.15 2.36 7.91
N TRP A 50 -11.40 2.00 6.63
CA TRP A 50 -11.00 2.84 5.50
C TRP A 50 -11.41 4.30 5.66
N GLY A 51 -12.67 4.57 6.01
CA GLY A 51 -13.17 5.94 6.16
C GLY A 51 -12.40 6.82 7.16
N ASN A 52 -11.72 6.23 8.15
CA ASN A 52 -10.88 6.96 9.11
C ASN A 52 -9.51 7.33 8.53
N PHE A 53 -9.01 6.54 7.58
CA PHE A 53 -7.66 6.67 7.04
C PHE A 53 -7.61 7.15 5.58
N ALA A 54 -8.72 7.08 4.84
CA ALA A 54 -8.83 7.49 3.46
C ALA A 54 -8.26 8.90 3.20
N PRO A 55 -8.51 9.92 4.04
CA PRO A 55 -7.93 11.26 3.82
C PRO A 55 -6.39 11.28 3.81
N TRP A 56 -5.74 10.40 4.58
CA TRP A 56 -4.28 10.30 4.61
C TRP A 56 -3.74 9.70 3.32
N PHE A 57 -4.34 8.60 2.86
CA PHE A 57 -3.93 7.93 1.62
C PHE A 57 -4.21 8.78 0.38
N THR A 58 -5.39 9.43 0.30
CA THR A 58 -5.72 10.34 -0.80
C THR A 58 -4.77 11.53 -0.83
N ARG A 59 -4.49 12.15 0.33
CA ARG A 59 -3.55 13.27 0.39
C ARG A 59 -2.12 12.86 -0.01
N ALA A 60 -1.69 11.67 0.38
CA ALA A 60 -0.39 11.14 -0.02
C ALA A 60 -0.32 10.90 -1.53
N PHE A 61 -1.37 10.32 -2.12
CA PHE A 61 -1.49 10.13 -3.57
C PHE A 61 -1.44 11.46 -4.32
N ASP A 62 -2.23 12.45 -3.89
CA ASP A 62 -2.28 13.76 -4.53
C ASP A 62 -0.92 14.47 -4.46
N ALA A 63 -0.23 14.40 -3.31
CA ALA A 63 1.10 14.99 -3.14
C ALA A 63 2.14 14.33 -4.05
N TYR A 64 2.18 13.00 -4.09
CA TYR A 64 3.07 12.25 -4.98
C TYR A 64 2.82 12.60 -6.45
N HIS A 65 1.55 12.62 -6.87
CA HIS A 65 1.19 12.91 -8.26
C HIS A 65 1.49 14.36 -8.66
N ALA A 66 1.43 15.29 -7.70
CA ALA A 66 1.81 16.69 -7.91
C ALA A 66 3.33 16.94 -7.87
N GLY A 67 4.15 15.95 -7.46
CA GLY A 67 5.58 16.14 -7.18
C GLY A 67 5.84 17.06 -5.99
N ASP A 68 4.91 17.12 -5.03
CA ASP A 68 5.07 17.88 -3.79
C ASP A 68 5.75 17.02 -2.73
N ASP A 69 7.07 16.93 -2.84
CA ASP A 69 7.92 16.13 -1.94
C ASP A 69 7.74 16.54 -0.47
N GLY A 70 7.48 17.82 -0.19
CA GLY A 70 7.31 18.32 1.17
C GLY A 70 6.04 17.80 1.85
N THR A 71 4.91 17.84 1.13
CA THR A 71 3.65 17.25 1.64
C THR A 71 3.72 15.73 1.67
N TRP A 72 4.37 15.12 0.67
CA TRP A 72 4.59 13.69 0.61
C TRP A 72 5.32 13.17 1.86
N ASP A 73 6.48 13.75 2.16
CA ASP A 73 7.32 13.34 3.29
C ASP A 73 6.61 13.53 4.63
N ASP A 74 5.86 14.63 4.80
CA ASP A 74 5.06 14.87 6.01
C ASP A 74 3.97 13.80 6.19
N VAL A 75 3.14 13.57 5.17
CA VAL A 75 2.01 12.63 5.26
C VAL A 75 2.51 11.20 5.46
N TYR A 76 3.54 10.78 4.74
CA TYR A 76 4.09 9.44 4.91
C TYR A 76 4.83 9.24 6.22
N GLY A 77 5.52 10.27 6.72
CA GLY A 77 6.11 10.25 8.05
C GLY A 77 5.05 10.00 9.13
N GLN A 78 3.86 10.61 8.98
CA GLN A 78 2.72 10.36 9.87
C GLN A 78 2.16 8.93 9.72
N LEU A 79 1.92 8.46 8.49
CA LEU A 79 1.44 7.09 8.25
C LEU A 79 2.38 6.02 8.80
N ALA A 80 3.69 6.21 8.64
CA ALA A 80 4.71 5.34 9.23
C ALA A 80 4.67 5.37 10.77
N THR A 81 4.47 6.56 11.37
CA THR A 81 4.31 6.70 12.84
C THR A 81 3.03 6.03 13.35
N MET A 82 1.96 6.01 12.54
CA MET A 82 0.73 5.27 12.86
C MET A 82 0.89 3.75 12.70
N GLY A 83 2.00 3.27 12.13
CA GLY A 83 2.32 1.85 11.99
C GLY A 83 1.54 1.19 10.85
N ILE A 84 1.73 1.70 9.62
CA ILE A 84 1.20 1.04 8.43
C ILE A 84 1.90 -0.31 8.20
N VAL A 85 1.13 -1.35 7.91
CA VAL A 85 1.62 -2.72 7.71
C VAL A 85 0.83 -3.38 6.58
N LEU A 86 1.52 -4.15 5.75
CA LEU A 86 0.93 -5.17 4.88
C LEU A 86 1.15 -6.54 5.52
N GLU A 87 0.09 -7.34 5.61
CA GLU A 87 0.16 -8.72 6.10
C GLU A 87 -0.54 -9.65 5.11
N ALA A 88 0.10 -10.75 4.73
CA ALA A 88 -0.47 -11.77 3.84
C ALA A 88 -1.15 -12.89 4.64
N GLU A 89 -2.05 -13.63 3.99
CA GLU A 89 -2.77 -14.77 4.61
C GLU A 89 -1.84 -15.85 5.18
N ASP A 90 -0.62 -15.99 4.64
CA ASP A 90 0.39 -16.96 5.11
C ASP A 90 1.26 -16.44 6.26
N GLY A 91 0.98 -15.23 6.76
CA GLY A 91 1.69 -14.59 7.87
C GLY A 91 2.93 -13.80 7.47
N GLU A 92 3.24 -13.70 6.17
CA GLU A 92 4.25 -12.73 5.72
C GLU A 92 3.82 -11.30 6.03
N ARG A 93 4.78 -10.48 6.45
CA ARG A 93 4.50 -9.14 6.95
C ARG A 93 5.54 -8.15 6.44
N TYR A 94 5.07 -7.00 5.98
CA TYR A 94 5.89 -5.89 5.54
C TYR A 94 5.50 -4.62 6.32
N GLU A 95 6.41 -4.16 7.17
CA GLU A 95 6.20 -2.99 8.02
C GLU A 95 6.61 -1.70 7.33
N ASN A 96 5.84 -0.64 7.57
CA ASN A 96 6.01 0.69 7.00
C ASN A 96 6.21 0.70 5.48
N PRO A 97 5.34 0.02 4.70
CA PRO A 97 5.41 0.05 3.25
C PRO A 97 5.17 1.46 2.71
N THR A 98 5.85 1.78 1.62
CA THR A 98 5.43 2.89 0.76
C THR A 98 4.23 2.44 -0.08
N LEU A 99 3.02 2.78 0.38
CA LEU A 99 1.74 2.41 -0.24
C LEU A 99 0.85 3.60 -0.68
N LEU A 100 0.69 3.81 -1.98
CA LEU A 100 -0.29 4.74 -2.53
C LEU A 100 -1.65 4.05 -2.64
N ILE A 101 -2.73 4.71 -2.23
CA ILE A 101 -4.11 4.21 -2.43
C ILE A 101 -4.98 5.35 -2.92
N ASN A 102 -5.70 5.14 -4.03
CA ASN A 102 -6.69 6.08 -4.53
C ASN A 102 -7.86 5.33 -5.17
N GLY A 103 -9.05 5.49 -4.59
CA GLY A 103 -10.23 4.72 -5.01
C GLY A 103 -9.97 3.21 -4.92
N GLY A 104 -10.37 2.48 -5.95
CA GLY A 104 -10.19 1.02 -6.03
C GLY A 104 -8.79 0.54 -6.45
N SER A 105 -7.77 1.40 -6.40
CA SER A 105 -6.42 1.08 -6.86
C SER A 105 -5.37 1.41 -5.79
N ALA A 106 -4.32 0.59 -5.77
CA ALA A 106 -3.16 0.79 -4.91
C ALA A 106 -1.85 0.53 -5.65
N TRP A 107 -0.78 1.19 -5.19
CA TRP A 107 0.57 1.00 -5.68
C TRP A 107 1.52 0.82 -4.50
N ILE A 108 2.23 -0.30 -4.48
CA ILE A 108 3.20 -0.63 -3.43
C ILE A 108 4.58 -0.46 -4.05
N ALA A 109 5.41 0.45 -3.52
CA ALA A 109 6.76 0.62 -4.06
C ALA A 109 7.50 -0.73 -3.98
N THR A 110 8.35 -1.06 -4.95
CA THR A 110 9.21 -2.28 -4.97
C THR A 110 10.44 -2.17 -4.07
#